data_AF-A0A8S1WF53-F1
#
_entry.id   AF-A0A8S1WF53-F1
#
_cell.length_a   1.000
_cell.length_b   1.000
_cell.length_c   1.000
_cell.angle_alpha   90.00
_cell.angle_beta   90.00
_cell.angle_gamma   90.00
#
_symmetry.space_group_name_H-M   'P 1'
#
loop_
_entity.id
_entity.type
_entity.pdbx_description
1 polymer ?
#
loop_
_entity_poly.entity_id
_entity_poly.type
_entity_poly.pdbx_seq_one_letter_code
_entity_poly.pdbx_strand_id
1 'polypeptide(L)'
;MKEQVQRQTRFQSKAEQCGICYSAIENQGVLDSCNHSFCSECIKKWSNIENTCPLCKQKFTQIEFKWKRVHYKSHKISKPKCKQNKIYVKDKSQSQKDDQFSVLLELLIDFILADSINIIKPLVND
;
A
#
# COMPACT_ATOMS: atom_id res chain seq x y z
N MET A 1 -43.97 -12.39 -5.79
CA MET A 1 -42.77 -11.73 -5.23
C MET A 1 -42.18 -12.66 -4.17
N LYS A 2 -40.97 -13.18 -4.38
CA LYS A 2 -40.35 -14.11 -3.42
C LYS A 2 -39.53 -13.27 -2.43
N GLU A 3 -40.07 -13.08 -1.24
CA GLU A 3 -39.42 -12.40 -0.14
C GLU A 3 -38.39 -13.34 0.49
N GLN A 4 -37.11 -13.02 0.33
CA GLN A 4 -36.01 -13.82 0.90
C GLN A 4 -35.79 -13.39 2.36
N VAL A 5 -36.40 -14.12 3.28
CA VAL A 5 -36.16 -13.96 4.73
C VAL A 5 -34.80 -14.56 5.07
N GLN A 6 -33.79 -13.71 5.23
CA GLN A 6 -32.44 -14.12 5.61
C GLN A 6 -32.43 -14.49 7.10
N ARG A 7 -32.44 -15.80 7.40
CA ARG A 7 -32.32 -16.35 8.77
C ARG A 7 -30.93 -16.01 9.34
N GLN A 8 -30.84 -14.97 10.15
CA GLN A 8 -29.64 -14.71 10.96
C GLN A 8 -29.64 -15.66 12.17
N THR A 9 -28.63 -16.51 12.27
CA THR A 9 -28.46 -17.40 13.43
C THR A 9 -27.87 -16.63 14.61
N ARG A 10 -28.11 -17.08 15.85
CA ARG A 10 -27.62 -16.46 17.10
C ARG A 10 -26.08 -16.33 17.19
N PHE A 11 -25.34 -16.93 16.25
CA PHE A 11 -23.88 -16.91 16.15
C PHE A 11 -23.35 -16.20 14.89
N GLN A 12 -24.15 -15.35 14.25
CA GLN A 12 -23.67 -14.53 13.13
C GLN A 12 -22.70 -13.46 13.66
N SER A 13 -21.43 -13.82 13.89
CA SER A 13 -20.38 -12.83 14.13
C SER A 13 -20.31 -11.98 12.87
N LYS A 14 -20.75 -10.72 12.95
CA LYS A 14 -20.69 -9.77 11.84
C LYS A 14 -19.23 -9.73 11.38
N ALA A 15 -18.94 -10.35 10.23
CA ALA A 15 -17.60 -10.34 9.69
C ALA A 15 -17.23 -8.88 9.43
N GLU A 16 -16.10 -8.41 9.97
CA GLU A 16 -15.62 -7.07 9.68
C GLU A 16 -15.39 -6.96 8.17
N GLN A 17 -15.83 -5.85 7.59
CA GLN A 17 -15.71 -5.56 6.17
C GLN A 17 -14.43 -4.76 5.92
N CYS A 18 -13.67 -5.11 4.88
CA CYS A 18 -12.42 -4.44 4.55
C CYS A 18 -12.66 -3.02 4.03
N GLY A 19 -11.99 -2.02 4.60
CA GLY A 19 -12.06 -0.63 4.14
C GLY A 19 -11.40 -0.33 2.79
N ILE A 20 -10.83 -1.34 2.11
CA ILE A 20 -10.19 -1.21 0.78
C ILE A 20 -10.99 -1.98 -0.28
N CYS A 21 -11.24 -3.28 -0.06
CA CYS A 21 -11.92 -4.13 -1.05
C CYS A 21 -13.41 -4.33 -0.78
N TYR A 22 -13.92 -3.83 0.35
CA TYR A 22 -15.33 -3.94 0.76
C TYR A 22 -15.87 -5.37 0.93
N SER A 23 -15.00 -6.39 0.90
CA SER A 23 -15.34 -7.79 1.16
C SER A 23 -15.15 -8.16 2.63
N ALA A 24 -15.69 -9.31 3.03
CA ALA A 24 -15.48 -9.87 4.36
C ALA A 24 -13.99 -10.17 4.62
N ILE A 25 -13.50 -9.79 5.80
CA ILE A 25 -12.09 -9.99 6.18
C ILE A 25 -11.87 -11.43 6.65
N GLU A 26 -11.03 -12.18 5.93
CA GLU A 26 -10.56 -13.50 6.35
C GLU A 26 -9.35 -13.39 7.29
N ASN A 27 -8.30 -12.69 6.84
CA ASN A 27 -7.11 -12.38 7.62
C ASN A 27 -7.01 -10.87 7.81
N GLN A 28 -6.98 -10.42 9.06
CA GLN A 28 -7.03 -9.00 9.38
C GLN A 28 -5.61 -8.42 9.44
N GLY A 29 -5.40 -7.31 8.73
CA GLY A 29 -4.26 -6.44 8.90
C GLY A 29 -4.63 -5.29 9.83
N VAL A 30 -3.83 -5.07 10.87
CA VAL A 30 -4.00 -4.03 11.89
C VAL A 30 -2.84 -3.05 11.78
N LEU A 31 -3.16 -1.75 11.79
CA LEU A 31 -2.19 -0.67 11.80
C LEU A 31 -1.79 -0.31 13.24
N ASP A 32 -0.56 0.12 13.45
CA ASP A 32 -0.08 0.64 14.73
C ASP A 32 -0.69 2.00 15.10
N SER A 33 -1.18 2.75 14.11
CA SER A 33 -1.67 4.12 14.30
C SER A 33 -3.18 4.26 14.47
N CYS A 34 -3.98 3.25 14.11
CA CYS A 34 -5.44 3.33 14.16
C CYS A 34 -6.14 1.95 14.16
N ASN A 35 -7.42 1.93 14.50
CA ASN A 35 -8.23 0.71 14.61
C ASN A 35 -9.05 0.35 13.35
N HIS A 36 -8.66 0.86 12.18
CA HIS A 36 -9.34 0.54 10.94
C HIS A 36 -9.01 -0.87 10.44
N SER A 37 -10.02 -1.56 9.92
CA SER A 37 -9.91 -2.98 9.54
C SER A 37 -9.73 -3.18 8.04
N PHE A 38 -8.72 -3.96 7.69
CA PHE A 38 -8.37 -4.30 6.32
C PHE A 38 -8.03 -5.78 6.18
N CYS A 39 -8.14 -6.34 4.98
CA CYS A 39 -7.49 -7.60 4.67
C CYS A 39 -5.96 -7.43 4.75
N SER A 40 -5.26 -8.44 5.26
CA SER A 40 -3.79 -8.45 5.35
C SER A 40 -3.13 -8.14 4.00
N GLU A 41 -3.63 -8.72 2.91
CA GLU A 41 -3.14 -8.49 1.56
C GLU A 41 -3.42 -7.07 1.06
N CYS A 42 -4.62 -6.55 1.32
CA CYS A 42 -5.01 -5.22 0.88
C CYS A 42 -4.11 -4.15 1.50
N ILE A 43 -3.93 -4.20 2.83
CA ILE A 43 -3.12 -3.20 3.52
C ILE A 43 -1.62 -3.37 3.23
N LYS A 44 -1.15 -4.60 2.97
CA LYS A 44 0.22 -4.85 2.52
C LYS A 44 0.47 -4.24 1.14
N LYS A 45 -0.44 -4.42 0.18
CA LYS A 45 -0.34 -3.76 -1.14
C LYS A 45 -0.38 -2.24 -0.98
N TRP A 46 -1.23 -1.71 -0.12
CA TRP A 46 -1.28 -0.27 0.16
C TRP A 46 0.03 0.28 0.73
N SER A 47 0.67 -0.43 1.66
CA SER A 47 2.00 -0.04 2.18
C SER A 47 3.09 0.01 1.10
N ASN A 48 2.88 -0.68 -0.04
CA ASN A 48 3.76 -0.58 -1.22
C ASN A 48 3.49 0.67 -2.08
N ILE A 49 2.51 1.49 -1.72
CA ILE A 49 2.24 2.79 -2.34
C ILE A 49 2.48 3.91 -1.32
N GLU A 50 1.84 3.84 -0.15
CA GLU A 50 1.77 4.94 0.82
C GLU A 50 1.80 4.39 2.27
N ASN A 51 2.34 5.15 3.22
CA ASN A 51 2.41 4.79 4.64
C ASN A 51 1.37 5.49 5.51
N THR A 52 0.23 5.90 4.93
CA THR A 52 -0.91 6.50 5.63
C THR A 52 -2.15 5.61 5.55
N CYS A 53 -2.95 5.55 6.62
CA CYS A 53 -4.19 4.77 6.64
C CYS A 53 -5.13 5.22 5.51
N PRO A 54 -5.70 4.30 4.71
CA PRO A 54 -6.64 4.66 3.63
C PRO A 54 -7.85 5.48 4.10
N LEU A 55 -8.31 5.24 5.34
CA LEU A 55 -9.53 5.82 5.90
C LEU A 55 -9.28 7.13 6.67
N CYS A 56 -8.35 7.15 7.63
CA CYS A 56 -8.10 8.33 8.47
C CYS A 56 -6.81 9.11 8.14
N LYS A 57 -6.03 8.65 7.16
CA LYS A 57 -4.77 9.28 6.73
C LYS A 57 -3.67 9.37 7.80
N GLN A 58 -3.84 8.74 8.97
CA GLN A 58 -2.78 8.65 9.97
C GLN A 58 -1.60 7.82 9.44
N LYS A 59 -0.39 8.35 9.59
CA LYS A 59 0.85 7.63 9.25
C LYS A 59 0.99 6.38 10.11
N PHE A 60 1.37 5.27 9.52
CA PHE A 60 1.62 3.99 10.19
C PHE A 60 3.01 3.49 9.80
N THR A 61 3.72 2.89 10.77
CA THR A 61 5.08 2.36 10.53
C THR A 61 5.11 0.85 10.48
N GLN A 62 4.00 0.22 10.86
CA GLN A 62 3.94 -1.20 11.07
C GLN A 62 2.55 -1.75 10.76
N ILE A 63 2.52 -2.97 10.23
CA ILE A 63 1.29 -3.75 10.06
C ILE A 63 1.43 -5.06 10.82
N GLU A 64 0.43 -5.40 11.65
CA GLU A 64 0.30 -6.71 12.30
C GLU A 64 -0.80 -7.56 11.63
N PHE A 65 -0.55 -8.85 11.43
CA PHE A 65 -1.45 -9.78 10.78
C PHE A 65 -2.06 -10.76 11.78
N LYS A 66 -3.39 -10.73 11.90
CA LYS A 66 -4.19 -11.66 12.70
C LYS A 66 -4.76 -12.76 11.80
N TRP A 67 -4.27 -13.98 11.99
CA TRP A 67 -4.68 -15.17 11.24
C TRP A 67 -5.86 -15.83 11.94
N LYS A 68 -6.97 -16.09 11.24
CA LYS A 68 -8.03 -16.95 11.78
C LYS A 68 -7.48 -18.38 11.82
N ARG A 69 -7.46 -19.00 13.00
CA ARG A 69 -7.07 -20.41 13.13
C ARG A 69 -8.10 -21.27 12.41
N VAL A 70 -7.71 -21.86 11.28
CA VAL A 70 -8.55 -22.82 10.56
C VAL A 70 -8.42 -24.17 11.26
N HIS A 71 -9.50 -24.66 11.86
CA HIS A 71 -9.56 -26.02 12.39
C HIS A 71 -9.77 -27.00 11.22
N TYR A 72 -8.67 -27.49 10.63
CA TYR A 72 -8.74 -28.54 9.61
C TYR A 72 -8.90 -29.93 10.26
N LYS A 73 -9.85 -30.74 9.77
CA LYS A 73 -10.05 -32.13 10.20
C LYS A 73 -8.79 -32.95 9.91
N SER A 74 -8.22 -33.53 10.96
CA SER A 74 -6.97 -34.29 11.04
C SER A 74 -6.62 -35.17 9.81
N HIS A 75 -5.82 -34.63 8.89
CA HIS A 75 -4.82 -35.39 8.13
C HIS A 75 -3.46 -34.75 8.40
N LYS A 76 -2.44 -35.57 8.69
CA LYS A 76 -1.10 -35.15 9.14
C LYS A 76 -0.42 -34.26 8.08
N ILE A 77 -0.57 -32.95 8.19
CA ILE A 77 0.20 -31.94 7.47
C ILE A 77 1.11 -31.29 8.50
N SER A 78 2.42 -31.33 8.25
CA SER A 78 3.42 -30.65 9.08
C SER A 78 3.00 -29.18 9.26
N LYS A 79 2.95 -28.72 10.52
CA LYS A 79 2.52 -27.36 10.87
C LYS A 79 3.23 -26.35 9.95
N PRO A 80 2.54 -25.59 9.08
CA PRO A 80 3.20 -24.54 8.34
C PRO A 80 3.72 -23.52 9.35
N LYS A 81 5.04 -23.38 9.43
CA LYS A 81 5.68 -22.34 10.26
C LYS A 81 5.45 -20.99 9.59
N CYS A 82 4.36 -20.29 9.89
CA CYS A 82 4.28 -18.86 9.54
C CYS A 82 5.07 -18.09 10.61
N LYS A 83 6.28 -17.63 10.26
CA LYS A 83 7.26 -17.10 11.22
C LYS A 83 7.12 -15.60 11.52
N GLN A 84 6.28 -14.82 10.84
CA GLN A 84 6.19 -13.38 11.10
C GLN A 84 4.77 -12.85 10.91
N ASN A 85 4.17 -12.37 11.99
CA ASN A 85 2.86 -11.71 12.01
C ASN A 85 2.97 -10.19 11.90
N LYS A 86 4.14 -9.66 11.55
CA LYS A 86 4.43 -8.22 11.66
C LYS A 86 5.41 -7.78 10.58
N ILE A 87 5.10 -6.68 9.89
CA ILE A 87 5.97 -6.05 8.91
C ILE A 87 6.20 -4.59 9.27
N TYR A 88 7.39 -4.08 8.97
CA TYR A 88 7.74 -2.67 9.10
C TYR A 88 7.71 -2.01 7.72
N VAL A 89 7.09 -0.84 7.64
CA VAL A 89 6.93 -0.07 6.41
C VAL A 89 8.04 0.96 6.35
N LYS A 90 8.84 0.93 5.28
CA LYS A 90 9.88 1.94 5.04
C LYS A 90 9.21 3.29 4.76
N ASP A 91 9.79 4.37 5.28
CA ASP A 91 9.29 5.72 5.03
C ASP A 91 9.41 6.10 3.56
N LYS A 92 8.28 6.39 2.92
CA LYS A 92 8.19 6.73 1.49
C LYS A 92 8.19 8.21 1.18
N SER A 93 8.32 9.04 2.21
CA SER A 93 8.50 10.49 2.10
C SER A 93 9.77 10.93 1.34
N GLN A 94 10.58 9.99 0.84
CA GLN A 94 11.73 10.24 -0.04
C GLN A 94 11.41 9.98 -1.52
N SER A 95 10.59 8.99 -1.87
CA SER A 95 10.44 8.56 -3.28
C SER A 95 9.80 9.60 -4.22
N GLN A 96 8.99 10.55 -3.72
CA GLN A 96 8.46 11.65 -4.55
C GLN A 96 9.46 12.79 -4.77
N LYS A 97 10.52 12.91 -3.95
CA LYS A 97 11.53 13.96 -4.11
C LYS A 97 12.53 13.60 -5.21
N ASP A 98 12.70 12.31 -5.45
CA ASP A 98 13.63 11.75 -6.43
C ASP A 98 13.16 12.06 -7.87
N ASP A 99 11.84 11.98 -8.10
CA ASP A 99 11.22 12.30 -9.40
C ASP A 99 11.20 13.81 -9.70
N GLN A 100 11.12 14.65 -8.67
CA GLN A 100 11.13 16.11 -8.87
C GLN A 100 12.54 16.64 -9.13
N PHE A 101 13.56 16.01 -8.54
CA PHE A 101 14.96 16.41 -8.74
C PHE A 101 15.51 15.96 -10.10
N SER A 102 15.04 14.83 -10.64
CA SER A 102 15.45 14.34 -11.96
C SER A 102 14.96 15.24 -13.10
N VAL A 103 13.68 15.63 -13.09
CA VAL A 103 13.11 16.52 -14.11
C VAL A 103 13.75 17.91 -14.06
N LEU A 104 14.07 18.42 -12.85
CA LEU A 104 14.76 19.69 -12.70
C LEU A 104 16.21 19.63 -13.20
N LEU A 105 16.90 18.50 -13.00
CA LEU A 105 18.26 18.30 -13.48
C LEU A 105 18.30 18.14 -15.01
N GLU A 106 17.32 17.47 -15.62
CA GLU A 106 17.19 17.36 -17.08
C GLU A 106 16.99 18.74 -17.74
N LEU A 107 16.11 19.58 -17.18
CA LEU A 107 15.89 20.95 -17.68
C LEU A 107 17.11 21.87 -17.48
N LEU A 108 17.89 21.68 -16.41
CA LEU A 108 19.14 22.41 -16.18
C LEU A 108 20.26 21.97 -17.13
N ILE A 109 20.32 20.67 -17.46
CA ILE A 109 21.25 20.14 -18.45
C ILE A 109 20.95 20.75 -19.82
N ASP A 110 19.68 20.81 -20.22
CA ASP A 110 19.27 21.45 -21.48
C ASP A 110 19.60 22.95 -21.53
N PHE A 111 19.43 23.67 -20.40
CA PHE A 111 19.78 25.09 -20.31
C PHE A 111 21.30 25.33 -20.45
N ILE A 112 22.13 24.50 -19.82
CA ILE A 112 23.61 24.61 -19.89
C ILE A 112 24.15 24.20 -21.27
N LEU A 113 23.52 23.24 -21.93
CA LEU A 113 23.92 22.79 -23.28
C LEU A 113 23.43 23.73 -24.39
N ALA A 114 22.32 24.43 -24.20
CA ALA A 114 21.81 25.42 -25.15
C ALA A 114 22.71 26.67 -25.26
N ASP A 115 23.37 27.07 -24.17
CA ASP A 115 24.32 28.20 -24.17
C ASP A 115 25.66 27.88 -24.88
N SER A 116 25.95 26.60 -25.13
CA SER A 116 27.17 26.17 -25.81
C SER A 116 27.09 26.26 -27.36
N ILE A 117 25.93 26.57 -27.94
CA ILE A 117 25.74 26.58 -29.41
C ILE A 117 25.62 28.00 -30.01
N ASN A 118 25.53 29.07 -29.20
CA ASN A 118 25.39 30.44 -29.72
C ASN A 118 26.66 31.33 -29.70
N ILE A 119 27.87 30.76 -29.48
CA ILE A 119 29.12 31.55 -29.48
C ILE A 119 29.93 31.45 -30.80
N ILE A 120 29.51 30.66 -31.79
CA ILE A 120 30.20 30.60 -33.09
C ILE A 120 29.21 30.74 -34.26
N LYS A 121 28.74 31.97 -34.50
CA LYS A 121 28.38 32.40 -35.86
C LYS A 121 29.45 33.39 -36.31
N PRO A 122 30.34 33.01 -37.24
CA PRO A 122 31.34 33.95 -37.76
C PRO A 122 30.63 35.02 -38.59
N LEU A 123 30.97 36.28 -38.29
CA LEU A 123 30.68 37.43 -39.13
C LEU A 123 31.48 37.29 -40.44
N VAL A 124 30.80 36.99 -41.55
CA VAL A 124 31.27 37.35 -42.89
C VAL A 124 30.04 37.78 -43.70
N ASN A 125 29.85 39.10 -43.80
CA ASN A 125 29.11 39.76 -44.87
C ASN A 125 30.09 40.74 -45.53
N ASP A 126 30.17 40.64 -46.86
CA ASP A 126 30.78 41.49 -47.87
C ASP A 126 32.30 41.80 -47.81
#